data_AF-A0A7J7INX2-F1
#
_entry.id   AF-A0A7J7INX2-F1
#
_cell.length_a   1.000
_cell.length_b   1.000
_cell.length_c   1.000
_cell.angle_alpha   90.00
_cell.angle_beta   90.00
_cell.angle_gamma   90.00
#
_symmetry.space_group_name_H-M   'P 1'
#
loop_
_entity.id
_entity.type
_entity.pdbx_description
1 polymer ?
#
loop_
_entity_poly.entity_id
_entity_poly.type
_entity_poly.pdbx_seq_one_letter_code
_entity_poly.pdbx_strand_id
1 'polypeptide(L)'
;MRPGRSSSRCCIEPSSKRSLSEQPFLVAGWQSVGFVHGVLNTDNMSILGLTIDYGPYGFLDAYAPEYTPNTTDLPGRRYCYALQPTICLWNLIQLAQAFEPLIEVDLSEEISQIYEAKFREEMSTRLQAKLGFRTWNPERDHQLVRDLYELMRQDSADFTRTWRALSWLEPSSCVQATEAALEPLSRVLPESVWADTERHNAWRDWVQRYAERSLAEGPLDATLRRRRMQSASPKYILRNYMAQQAIDKAETERDFSEIDRLLKLLRHPFDEQPDMEAAYDRAPPAWAERLGVCMNSCSS
;
A
#
# COMPACT_ATOMS: atom_id res chain seq x y z
N MET A 1 60.56 11.07 -14.58
CA MET A 1 59.62 9.96 -14.87
C MET A 1 58.56 9.96 -13.78
N ARG A 2 57.28 10.00 -14.15
CA ARG A 2 56.15 10.18 -13.22
C ARG A 2 55.99 8.95 -12.31
N PRO A 3 55.73 9.11 -11.00
CA PRO A 3 55.35 7.98 -10.15
C PRO A 3 53.92 7.56 -10.45
N GLY A 4 53.69 6.25 -10.49
CA GLY A 4 52.41 5.63 -10.85
C GLY A 4 51.28 6.00 -9.90
N ARG A 5 50.10 6.26 -10.48
CA ARG A 5 48.85 6.39 -9.73
C ARG A 5 48.46 5.02 -9.20
N SER A 6 48.55 4.86 -7.88
CA SER A 6 47.88 3.81 -7.11
C SER A 6 46.36 3.96 -7.30
N SER A 7 45.69 2.92 -7.80
CA SER A 7 44.22 2.87 -7.83
C SER A 7 43.69 2.66 -6.41
N SER A 8 43.29 3.74 -5.76
CA SER A 8 42.51 3.67 -4.53
C SER A 8 41.16 3.03 -4.87
N ARG A 9 40.97 1.74 -4.58
CA ARG A 9 39.65 1.11 -4.67
C ARG A 9 38.74 1.77 -3.65
N CYS A 10 37.69 2.43 -4.14
CA CYS A 10 36.66 3.04 -3.33
C CYS A 10 35.99 1.96 -2.47
N CYS A 11 36.15 2.04 -1.15
CA CYS A 11 35.57 1.07 -0.19
C CYS A 11 34.05 1.22 -0.01
N ILE A 12 33.39 2.03 -0.84
CA ILE A 12 31.96 2.35 -0.73
C ILE A 12 31.09 1.35 -1.52
N GLU A 13 31.67 0.55 -2.43
CA GLU A 13 30.89 -0.27 -3.38
C GLU A 13 30.02 -1.41 -2.80
N PRO A 14 30.37 -2.12 -1.71
CA PRO A 14 29.53 -3.24 -1.25
C PRO A 14 28.33 -2.82 -0.40
N SER A 15 28.46 -1.74 0.38
CA SER A 15 27.44 -1.29 1.34
C SER A 15 26.44 -0.30 0.72
N SER A 16 26.87 0.56 -0.20
CA SER A 16 25.97 1.51 -0.89
C SER A 16 24.99 0.82 -1.86
N LYS A 17 25.40 -0.29 -2.48
CA LYS A 17 24.55 -1.12 -3.34
C LYS A 17 23.46 -1.87 -2.57
N ARG A 18 23.67 -2.15 -1.28
CA ARG A 18 22.65 -2.71 -0.37
C ARG A 18 21.64 -1.66 0.10
N SER A 19 22.07 -0.43 0.41
CA SER A 19 21.13 0.62 0.83
C SER A 19 20.19 1.08 -0.30
N LEU A 20 20.71 1.20 -1.52
CA LEU A 20 19.92 1.55 -2.71
C LEU A 20 18.98 0.41 -3.15
N SER A 21 19.29 -0.84 -2.79
CA SER A 21 18.42 -1.96 -3.14
C SER A 21 17.15 -2.02 -2.31
N GLU A 22 17.16 -1.61 -1.04
CA GLU A 22 16.02 -1.82 -0.14
C GLU A 22 14.88 -0.82 -0.34
N GLN A 23 15.17 0.39 -0.83
CA GLN A 23 14.17 1.46 -0.94
C GLN A 23 12.98 1.13 -1.87
N PRO A 24 13.19 0.55 -3.08
CA PRO A 24 12.08 0.04 -3.88
C PRO A 24 11.17 -0.94 -3.12
N PHE A 25 11.74 -1.81 -2.27
CA PHE A 25 10.97 -2.79 -1.50
C PHE A 25 10.14 -2.14 -0.40
N LEU A 26 10.72 -1.18 0.32
CA LEU A 26 10.02 -0.38 1.33
C LEU A 26 8.81 0.33 0.73
N VAL A 27 9.03 1.07 -0.36
CA VAL A 27 7.99 1.88 -1.00
C VAL A 27 6.92 0.98 -1.62
N ALA A 28 7.30 -0.12 -2.27
CA ALA A 28 6.32 -1.10 -2.76
C ALA A 28 5.51 -1.73 -1.61
N GLY A 29 6.14 -1.92 -0.45
CA GLY A 29 5.48 -2.24 0.81
C GLY A 29 4.39 -1.25 1.15
N TRP A 30 4.73 0.04 1.25
CA TRP A 30 3.79 1.12 1.54
C TRP A 30 2.61 1.16 0.56
N GLN A 31 2.91 1.13 -0.75
CA GLN A 31 1.88 1.14 -1.79
C GLN A 31 0.95 -0.08 -1.67
N SER A 32 1.47 -1.27 -1.39
CA SER A 32 0.67 -2.50 -1.34
C SER A 32 -0.34 -2.57 -0.17
N VAL A 33 -0.11 -1.79 0.89
CA VAL A 33 -0.96 -1.73 2.09
C VAL A 33 -1.65 -0.38 2.28
N GLY A 34 -1.47 0.57 1.36
CA GLY A 34 -2.10 1.88 1.44
C GLY A 34 -1.49 2.80 2.50
N PHE A 35 -0.23 2.61 2.88
CA PHE A 35 0.45 3.49 3.83
C PHE A 35 0.91 4.78 3.16
N VAL A 36 0.70 5.92 3.83
CA VAL A 36 1.19 7.23 3.43
C VAL A 36 2.01 7.84 4.57
N HIS A 37 3.27 8.13 4.29
CA HIS A 37 4.20 8.66 5.29
C HIS A 37 3.90 10.11 5.68
N GLY A 38 3.45 10.93 4.72
CA GLY A 38 3.07 12.34 4.94
C GLY A 38 4.22 13.35 5.05
N VAL A 39 5.47 12.91 5.29
CA VAL A 39 6.67 13.78 5.39
C VAL A 39 7.91 13.06 4.86
N LEU A 40 8.00 12.90 3.53
CA LEU A 40 9.14 12.23 2.88
C LEU A 40 10.26 13.23 2.54
N ASN A 41 10.69 14.01 3.53
CA ASN A 41 11.90 14.81 3.41
C ASN A 41 13.15 13.89 3.36
N THR A 42 14.27 14.41 2.88
CA THR A 42 15.51 13.63 2.69
C THR A 42 16.12 13.14 4.01
N ASP A 43 15.94 13.88 5.11
CA ASP A 43 16.32 13.50 6.47
C ASP A 43 15.47 12.35 7.05
N ASN A 44 14.26 12.15 6.52
CA ASN A 44 13.36 11.05 6.88
C ASN A 44 13.51 9.81 5.99
N MET A 45 14.51 9.79 5.11
CA MET A 45 14.83 8.62 4.29
C MET A 45 15.95 7.80 4.95
N SER A 46 15.57 6.71 5.61
CA SER A 46 16.54 5.78 6.19
C SER A 46 17.43 5.18 5.11
N ILE A 47 18.75 5.27 5.27
CA ILE A 47 19.72 4.60 4.38
C ILE A 47 19.56 3.07 4.38
N LEU A 48 18.91 2.50 5.40
CA LEU A 48 18.70 1.05 5.50
C LEU A 48 17.39 0.58 4.85
N GLY A 49 16.59 1.47 4.26
CA GLY A 49 15.28 1.11 3.73
C GLY A 49 14.24 0.79 4.80
N LEU A 50 14.29 1.51 5.93
CA LEU A 50 13.31 1.41 7.02
C LEU A 50 12.36 2.61 7.02
N THR A 51 11.09 2.38 7.37
CA THR A 51 10.18 3.49 7.72
C THR A 51 10.66 4.12 9.03
N ILE A 52 10.86 5.42 9.04
CA ILE A 52 11.29 6.20 10.20
C ILE A 52 10.43 7.44 10.34
N ASP A 53 10.50 8.11 11.49
CA ASP A 53 9.82 9.39 11.75
C ASP A 53 8.30 9.38 11.50
N TYR A 54 7.59 8.57 12.29
CA TYR A 54 6.13 8.49 12.27
C TYR A 54 5.50 9.76 12.85
N GLY A 55 5.31 10.77 12.00
CA GLY A 55 4.58 12.01 12.31
C GLY A 55 3.13 11.96 11.83
N PRO A 56 2.77 12.71 10.76
CA PRO A 56 1.41 12.77 10.25
C PRO A 56 1.25 11.68 9.20
N TYR A 57 1.47 10.41 9.57
CA TYR A 57 1.23 9.29 8.67
C TYR A 57 -0.26 8.95 8.62
N GLY A 58 -0.65 8.13 7.65
CA GLY A 58 -1.99 7.58 7.59
C GLY A 58 -2.04 6.34 6.71
N PHE A 59 -3.03 5.49 6.95
CA PHE A 59 -3.40 4.44 6.00
C PHE A 59 -4.62 4.88 5.20
N LEU A 60 -4.71 4.46 3.95
CA LEU A 60 -5.90 4.65 3.14
C LEU A 60 -7.09 3.94 3.79
N ASP A 61 -8.14 4.72 4.07
CA ASP A 61 -9.48 4.18 4.28
C ASP A 61 -10.11 3.89 2.91
N ALA A 62 -10.82 4.84 2.32
CA ALA A 62 -11.19 4.79 0.91
C ALA A 62 -9.95 4.96 0.01
N TYR A 63 -9.94 4.30 -1.15
CA TYR A 63 -8.86 4.48 -2.11
C TYR A 63 -8.92 5.87 -2.76
N ALA A 64 -7.97 6.71 -2.39
CA ALA A 64 -7.77 8.04 -2.96
C ALA A 64 -6.28 8.24 -3.28
N PRO A 65 -5.87 8.21 -4.56
CA PRO A 65 -4.45 8.29 -4.92
C PRO A 65 -3.80 9.62 -4.49
N GLU A 66 -4.58 10.68 -4.41
CA GLU A 66 -4.19 12.02 -3.98
C GLU A 66 -4.24 12.23 -2.46
N TYR A 67 -4.57 11.20 -1.67
CA TYR A 67 -4.65 11.31 -0.21
C TYR A 67 -3.29 11.66 0.38
N THR A 68 -3.28 12.71 1.21
CA THR A 68 -2.16 13.04 2.09
C THR A 68 -2.70 13.19 3.51
N PRO A 69 -2.13 12.48 4.50
CA PRO A 69 -2.48 12.62 5.91
C PRO A 69 -1.94 13.92 6.52
N ASN A 70 -1.05 14.64 5.84
CA ASN A 70 -0.41 15.82 6.38
C ASN A 70 -1.15 17.10 5.96
N THR A 71 -1.71 17.84 6.92
CA THR A 71 -2.43 19.09 6.64
C THR A 71 -1.54 20.17 6.05
N THR A 72 -0.24 20.20 6.38
CA THR A 72 0.71 21.17 5.80
C THR A 72 1.08 20.83 4.35
N ASP A 73 0.88 19.58 3.94
CA ASP A 73 1.11 19.12 2.56
C ASP A 73 -0.10 19.40 1.64
N LEU A 74 -1.27 19.80 2.16
CA LEU A 74 -2.49 19.97 1.36
C LEU A 74 -2.37 20.88 0.13
N PRO A 75 -1.66 22.02 0.15
CA PRO A 75 -1.58 22.90 -1.02
C PRO A 75 -0.89 22.26 -2.23
N GLY A 76 0.09 21.38 -2.00
CA GLY A 76 0.89 20.76 -3.07
C GLY A 76 0.73 19.24 -3.20
N ARG A 77 0.25 18.58 -2.15
CA ARG A 77 0.10 17.12 -2.02
C ARG A 77 1.38 16.38 -2.42
N ARG A 78 2.53 16.97 -2.11
CA ARG A 78 3.85 16.48 -2.53
C ARG A 78 4.07 15.05 -2.05
N TYR A 79 3.60 14.74 -0.85
CA TYR A 79 3.79 13.45 -0.18
C TYR A 79 2.53 12.57 -0.19
N CYS A 80 1.59 12.83 -1.11
CA CYS A 80 0.41 12.01 -1.24
C CYS A 80 0.73 10.57 -1.67
N TYR A 81 -0.23 9.66 -1.43
CA TYR A 81 -0.08 8.23 -1.66
C TYR A 81 0.58 7.90 -3.01
N ALA A 82 0.04 8.44 -4.11
CA ALA A 82 0.49 8.12 -5.47
C ALA A 82 1.88 8.67 -5.81
N LEU A 83 2.34 9.73 -5.14
CA LEU A 83 3.62 10.36 -5.42
C LEU A 83 4.79 9.81 -4.59
N GLN A 84 4.52 9.01 -3.55
CA GLN A 84 5.58 8.44 -2.70
C GLN A 84 6.68 7.72 -3.50
N PRO A 85 6.39 6.91 -4.55
CA PRO A 85 7.45 6.28 -5.34
C PRO A 85 8.37 7.27 -6.06
N THR A 86 7.80 8.31 -6.66
CA THR A 86 8.55 9.35 -7.36
C THR A 86 9.35 10.21 -6.39
N ILE A 87 8.79 10.55 -5.23
CA ILE A 87 9.49 11.32 -4.19
C ILE A 87 10.66 10.52 -3.61
N CYS A 88 10.50 9.23 -3.36
CA CYS A 88 11.59 8.39 -2.85
C CYS A 88 12.73 8.28 -3.88
N LEU A 89 12.41 8.14 -5.17
CA LEU A 89 13.42 8.21 -6.24
C LEU A 89 14.14 9.57 -6.23
N TRP A 90 13.40 10.67 -6.15
CA TRP A 90 13.99 12.01 -6.08
C TRP A 90 14.94 12.14 -4.88
N ASN A 91 14.56 11.65 -3.69
CA ASN A 91 15.42 11.65 -2.51
C ASN A 91 16.70 10.80 -2.70
N LEU A 92 16.62 9.67 -3.42
CA LEU A 92 17.80 8.86 -3.73
C LEU A 92 18.76 9.55 -4.70
N ILE A 93 18.23 10.29 -5.67
CA ILE A 93 19.03 11.13 -6.56
C ILE A 93 19.72 12.24 -5.76
N GLN A 94 19.02 12.91 -4.84
CA GLN A 94 19.65 13.91 -3.96
C GLN A 94 20.78 13.32 -3.11
N LEU A 95 20.61 12.09 -2.61
CA LEU A 95 21.66 11.38 -1.89
C LEU A 95 22.87 11.09 -2.80
N ALA A 96 22.64 10.65 -4.03
CA ALA A 96 23.70 10.37 -4.99
C ALA A 96 24.52 11.63 -5.32
N GLN A 97 23.82 12.75 -5.55
CA GLN A 97 24.43 14.06 -5.79
C GLN A 97 25.35 14.49 -4.64
N ALA A 98 24.98 14.18 -3.39
CA ALA A 98 25.83 14.46 -2.24
C ALA A 98 27.16 13.66 -2.25
N PHE A 99 27.21 12.52 -2.93
CA PHE A 99 28.42 11.71 -3.09
C PHE A 99 29.24 12.04 -4.33
N GLU A 100 28.70 12.79 -5.29
CA GLU A 100 29.39 13.13 -6.55
C GLU A 100 30.82 13.66 -6.36
N PRO A 101 31.12 14.58 -5.41
CA PRO A 101 32.49 15.07 -5.20
C PRO A 101 33.49 13.99 -4.77
N LEU A 102 33.01 12.84 -4.29
CA LEU A 102 33.85 11.73 -3.81
C LEU A 102 34.03 10.63 -4.87
N ILE A 103 33.05 10.45 -5.76
CA ILE A 103 33.05 9.39 -6.77
C ILE A 103 33.35 9.90 -8.18
N GLU A 104 33.29 11.23 -8.39
CA GLU A 104 33.54 11.90 -9.67
C GLU A 104 32.65 11.39 -10.84
N VAL A 105 31.44 10.91 -10.53
CA VAL A 105 30.47 10.34 -11.48
C VAL A 105 29.05 10.76 -11.08
N ASP A 106 28.24 11.19 -12.06
CA ASP A 106 26.80 11.36 -11.91
C ASP A 106 26.10 10.00 -12.07
N LEU A 107 25.40 9.56 -11.01
CA LEU A 107 24.70 8.27 -10.95
C LEU A 107 23.18 8.41 -11.10
N SER A 108 22.66 9.59 -11.42
CA SER A 108 21.21 9.88 -11.39
C SER A 108 20.41 8.96 -12.32
N GLU A 109 20.90 8.74 -13.54
CA GLU A 109 20.25 7.88 -14.53
C GLU A 109 20.31 6.40 -14.12
N GLU A 110 21.48 5.92 -13.66
CA GLU A 110 21.66 4.54 -13.21
C GLU A 110 20.73 4.23 -12.03
N ILE A 111 20.63 5.13 -11.05
CA ILE A 111 19.75 4.99 -9.88
C ILE A 111 18.29 4.95 -10.30
N SER A 112 17.89 5.82 -11.22
CA SER A 112 16.51 5.86 -11.73
C SER A 112 16.12 4.53 -12.38
N GLN A 113 16.96 4.02 -13.29
CA GLN A 113 16.71 2.75 -13.98
C GLN A 113 16.64 1.57 -13.01
N ILE A 114 17.56 1.49 -12.05
CA ILE A 114 17.60 0.41 -11.05
C ILE A 114 16.37 0.48 -10.13
N TYR A 115 16.04 1.69 -9.64
CA TYR A 115 14.92 1.90 -8.72
C TYR A 115 13.59 1.53 -9.39
N GLU A 116 13.33 2.06 -10.59
CA GLU A 116 12.08 1.81 -11.32
C GLU A 116 11.92 0.33 -11.66
N ALA A 117 12.98 -0.33 -12.11
CA ALA A 117 12.95 -1.75 -12.43
C ALA A 117 12.60 -2.59 -11.18
N LYS A 118 13.29 -2.36 -10.06
CA LYS A 118 13.06 -3.08 -8.80
C LYS A 118 11.70 -2.78 -8.20
N PHE A 119 11.27 -1.52 -8.21
CA PHE A 119 9.96 -1.13 -7.69
C PHE A 119 8.85 -1.81 -8.48
N ARG A 120 8.94 -1.82 -9.81
CA ARG A 120 7.96 -2.48 -10.69
C ARG A 120 7.91 -3.99 -10.47
N GLU A 121 9.07 -4.65 -10.33
CA GLU A 121 9.17 -6.08 -10.05
C GLU A 121 8.52 -6.43 -8.70
N GLU A 122 8.88 -5.70 -7.65
CA GLU A 122 8.35 -5.93 -6.31
C GLU A 122 6.84 -5.63 -6.23
N MET A 123 6.38 -4.54 -6.86
CA MET A 123 4.95 -4.24 -6.94
C MET A 123 4.18 -5.32 -7.68
N SER A 124 4.73 -5.83 -8.80
CA SER A 124 4.11 -6.92 -9.54
C SER A 124 4.02 -8.18 -8.68
N THR A 125 5.08 -8.52 -7.92
CA THR A 125 5.10 -9.65 -6.98
C THR A 125 4.02 -9.51 -5.90
N ARG A 126 3.87 -8.32 -5.31
CA ARG A 126 2.85 -8.05 -4.29
C ARG A 126 1.44 -8.13 -4.85
N LEU A 127 1.19 -7.50 -6.00
CA LEU A 127 -0.12 -7.52 -6.67
C LEU A 127 -0.49 -8.94 -7.11
N GLN A 128 0.47 -9.72 -7.62
CA GLN A 128 0.29 -11.12 -7.95
C GLN A 128 -0.21 -11.91 -6.74
N ALA A 129 0.44 -11.74 -5.58
CA ALA A 129 0.06 -12.41 -4.35
C ALA A 129 -1.34 -11.99 -3.86
N LYS A 130 -1.66 -10.69 -3.93
CA LYS A 130 -2.98 -10.15 -3.55
C LYS A 130 -4.11 -10.62 -4.46
N LEU A 131 -3.82 -10.83 -5.75
CA LEU A 131 -4.75 -11.38 -6.74
C LEU A 131 -4.83 -12.91 -6.74
N GLY A 132 -3.88 -13.59 -6.08
CA GLY A 132 -3.84 -15.04 -6.00
C GLY A 132 -3.37 -15.74 -7.27
N PHE A 133 -2.66 -15.03 -8.17
CA PHE A 133 -2.12 -15.59 -9.41
C PHE A 133 -0.83 -16.36 -9.14
N ARG A 134 -0.58 -17.44 -9.89
CA ARG A 134 0.68 -18.20 -9.83
C ARG A 134 1.76 -17.62 -10.70
N THR A 135 1.37 -16.94 -11.78
CA THR A 135 2.28 -16.26 -12.69
C THR A 135 1.80 -14.85 -12.97
N TRP A 136 2.74 -13.93 -13.16
CA TRP A 136 2.44 -12.55 -13.56
C TRP A 136 2.57 -12.39 -15.08
N ASN A 137 1.51 -11.89 -15.72
CA ASN A 137 1.50 -11.45 -17.11
C ASN A 137 1.44 -9.91 -17.12
N PRO A 138 2.56 -9.20 -17.40
CA PRO A 138 2.61 -7.74 -17.28
C PRO A 138 1.51 -7.02 -18.06
N GLU A 139 1.23 -7.41 -19.30
CA GLU A 139 0.29 -6.70 -20.16
C GLU A 139 -1.15 -6.79 -19.65
N ARG A 140 -1.59 -8.01 -19.28
CA ARG A 140 -2.97 -8.24 -18.83
C ARG A 140 -3.18 -7.89 -17.37
N ASP A 141 -2.22 -8.22 -16.52
CA ASP A 141 -2.40 -8.09 -15.06
C ASP A 141 -2.24 -6.63 -14.62
N HIS A 142 -1.37 -5.84 -15.26
CA HIS A 142 -1.32 -4.38 -15.02
C HIS A 142 -2.62 -3.70 -15.43
N GLN A 143 -3.24 -4.08 -16.55
CA GLN A 143 -4.55 -3.53 -16.93
C GLN A 143 -5.63 -3.90 -15.91
N LEU A 144 -5.67 -5.17 -15.46
CA LEU A 144 -6.66 -5.62 -14.50
C LEU A 144 -6.55 -4.87 -13.16
N VAL A 145 -5.32 -4.65 -12.67
CA VAL A 145 -5.08 -3.86 -11.46
C VAL A 145 -5.45 -2.39 -11.65
N ARG A 146 -5.09 -1.80 -12.79
CA ARG A 146 -5.46 -0.41 -13.11
C ARG A 146 -6.98 -0.22 -13.10
N ASP A 147 -7.71 -1.13 -13.72
CA ASP A 147 -9.18 -1.08 -13.75
C ASP A 147 -9.77 -1.22 -12.34
N LEU A 148 -9.20 -2.10 -11.51
CA LEU A 148 -9.62 -2.25 -10.11
C LEU A 148 -9.42 -0.94 -9.34
N TYR A 149 -8.24 -0.33 -9.45
CA TYR A 149 -7.97 0.94 -8.78
C TYR A 149 -8.88 2.07 -9.28
N GLU A 150 -9.22 2.09 -10.56
CA GLU A 150 -10.16 3.08 -11.08
C GLU A 150 -11.58 2.87 -10.55
N LEU A 151 -12.05 1.62 -10.46
CA LEU A 151 -13.32 1.30 -9.79
C LEU A 151 -13.30 1.74 -8.32
N MET A 152 -12.24 1.37 -7.58
CA MET A 152 -12.09 1.74 -6.17
C MET A 152 -12.08 3.25 -5.97
N ARG A 153 -11.44 4.00 -6.89
CA ARG A 153 -11.37 5.47 -6.84
C ARG A 153 -12.73 6.10 -7.11
N GLN A 154 -13.42 5.65 -8.17
CA GLN A 154 -14.73 6.18 -8.56
C GLN A 154 -15.81 5.90 -7.51
N ASP A 155 -15.74 4.75 -6.87
CA ASP A 155 -16.74 4.30 -5.90
C ASP A 155 -16.34 4.52 -4.44
N SER A 156 -15.20 5.18 -4.18
CA SER A 156 -14.66 5.39 -2.84
C SER A 156 -14.57 4.09 -2.00
N ALA A 157 -14.20 2.99 -2.66
CA ALA A 157 -14.13 1.69 -2.03
C ALA A 157 -13.01 1.64 -0.97
N ASP A 158 -13.27 0.96 0.15
CA ASP A 158 -12.27 0.78 1.20
C ASP A 158 -11.08 -0.04 0.68
N PHE A 159 -9.87 0.53 0.75
CA PHE A 159 -8.68 -0.04 0.13
C PHE A 159 -8.35 -1.42 0.70
N THR A 160 -8.23 -1.49 2.03
CA THR A 160 -7.81 -2.71 2.74
C THR A 160 -8.89 -3.79 2.63
N ARG A 161 -10.16 -3.43 2.89
CA ARG A 161 -11.27 -4.38 2.89
C ARG A 161 -11.59 -4.89 1.48
N THR A 162 -11.43 -4.08 0.43
CA THR A 162 -11.56 -4.55 -0.96
C THR A 162 -10.51 -5.63 -1.26
N TRP A 163 -9.23 -5.37 -0.98
CA TRP A 163 -8.17 -6.36 -1.19
C TRP A 163 -8.38 -7.65 -0.37
N ARG A 164 -8.92 -7.53 0.85
CA ARG A 164 -9.28 -8.70 1.67
C ARG A 164 -10.48 -9.46 1.10
N ALA A 165 -11.52 -8.75 0.64
CA ALA A 165 -12.72 -9.35 0.06
C ALA A 165 -12.44 -10.17 -1.20
N LEU A 166 -11.49 -9.74 -2.04
CA LEU A 166 -11.07 -10.51 -3.23
C LEU A 166 -10.59 -11.93 -2.88
N SER A 167 -10.03 -12.16 -1.69
CA SER A 167 -9.58 -13.49 -1.26
C SER A 167 -10.74 -14.49 -1.07
N TRP A 168 -11.95 -13.99 -0.89
CA TRP A 168 -13.16 -14.79 -0.71
C TRP A 168 -13.90 -15.06 -2.02
N LEU A 169 -13.55 -14.35 -3.11
CA LEU A 169 -14.06 -14.66 -4.44
C LEU A 169 -13.54 -16.01 -4.90
N GLU A 170 -14.46 -16.85 -5.38
CA GLU A 170 -14.16 -18.14 -5.99
C GLU A 170 -14.24 -18.02 -7.53
N PRO A 171 -13.10 -18.03 -8.25
CA PRO A 171 -13.08 -17.77 -9.70
C PRO A 171 -14.06 -18.64 -10.49
N SER A 172 -14.23 -19.92 -10.14
CA SER A 172 -15.17 -20.82 -10.81
C SER A 172 -16.63 -20.36 -10.73
N SER A 173 -17.02 -19.71 -9.63
CA SER A 173 -18.37 -19.17 -9.43
C SER A 173 -18.53 -17.78 -10.06
N CYS A 174 -17.43 -17.06 -10.26
CA CYS A 174 -17.38 -15.70 -10.78
C CYS A 174 -17.39 -15.59 -12.31
N VAL A 175 -17.22 -16.69 -13.07
CA VAL A 175 -17.24 -16.66 -14.56
C VAL A 175 -18.57 -16.14 -15.11
N GLN A 176 -19.68 -16.49 -14.44
CA GLN A 176 -21.01 -15.99 -14.80
C GLN A 176 -21.36 -14.68 -14.07
N ALA A 177 -20.47 -14.22 -13.16
CA ALA A 177 -20.57 -13.01 -12.37
C ALA A 177 -21.97 -12.75 -11.79
N THR A 178 -22.58 -13.81 -11.25
CA THR A 178 -23.89 -13.74 -10.59
C THR A 178 -23.83 -12.91 -9.31
N GLU A 179 -24.97 -12.41 -8.83
CA GLU A 179 -25.07 -11.69 -7.55
C GLU A 179 -24.45 -12.47 -6.38
N ALA A 180 -24.69 -13.78 -6.33
CA ALA A 180 -24.12 -14.64 -5.29
C ALA A 180 -22.58 -14.71 -5.36
N ALA A 181 -22.00 -14.60 -6.55
CA ALA A 181 -20.55 -14.58 -6.73
C ALA A 181 -19.91 -13.25 -6.32
N LEU A 182 -20.69 -12.16 -6.25
CA LEU A 182 -20.26 -10.83 -5.81
C LEU A 182 -20.45 -10.58 -4.31
N GLU A 183 -21.06 -11.52 -3.59
CA GLU A 183 -21.36 -11.38 -2.15
C GLU A 183 -20.17 -10.91 -1.29
N PRO A 184 -18.92 -11.38 -1.50
CA PRO A 184 -17.80 -10.87 -0.71
C PRO A 184 -17.55 -9.36 -0.88
N LEU A 185 -17.85 -8.81 -2.07
CA LEU A 185 -17.69 -7.39 -2.36
C LEU A 185 -18.86 -6.56 -1.81
N SER A 186 -20.06 -7.12 -1.67
CA SER A 186 -21.22 -6.37 -1.14
C SER A 186 -21.05 -5.95 0.32
N ARG A 187 -20.17 -6.61 1.06
CA ARG A 187 -19.83 -6.27 2.46
C ARG A 187 -18.89 -5.08 2.58
N VAL A 188 -18.22 -4.68 1.50
CA VAL A 188 -17.12 -3.69 1.53
C VAL A 188 -17.36 -2.51 0.60
N LEU A 189 -18.11 -2.70 -0.48
CA LEU A 189 -18.48 -1.62 -1.40
C LEU A 189 -19.65 -0.80 -0.85
N PRO A 190 -19.67 0.54 -1.06
CA PRO A 190 -20.78 1.38 -0.63
C PRO A 190 -22.12 0.98 -1.26
N GLU A 191 -23.21 1.25 -0.55
CA GLU A 191 -24.58 0.97 -1.05
C GLU A 191 -24.88 1.64 -2.40
N SER A 192 -24.27 2.79 -2.68
CA SER A 192 -24.41 3.51 -3.96
C SER A 192 -23.98 2.68 -5.16
N VAL A 193 -23.00 1.78 -5.00
CA VAL A 193 -22.55 0.88 -6.08
C VAL A 193 -23.66 -0.09 -6.48
N TRP A 194 -24.44 -0.59 -5.51
CA TRP A 194 -25.50 -1.58 -5.74
C TRP A 194 -26.80 -0.94 -6.20
N ALA A 195 -27.04 0.32 -5.81
CA ALA A 195 -28.17 1.11 -6.26
C ALA A 195 -28.02 1.59 -7.71
N ASP A 196 -26.78 1.82 -8.17
CA ASP A 196 -26.49 2.26 -9.53
C ASP A 196 -26.17 1.07 -10.44
N THR A 197 -27.00 0.87 -11.46
CA THR A 197 -26.86 -0.25 -12.41
C THR A 197 -25.56 -0.19 -13.21
N GLU A 198 -25.09 1.00 -13.59
CA GLU A 198 -23.85 1.14 -14.36
C GLU A 198 -22.64 0.78 -13.49
N ARG A 199 -22.59 1.30 -12.26
CA ARG A 199 -21.51 1.00 -11.30
C ARG A 199 -21.47 -0.48 -10.95
N HIS A 200 -22.64 -1.06 -10.65
CA HIS A 200 -22.76 -2.47 -10.36
C HIS A 200 -22.24 -3.35 -11.53
N ASN A 201 -22.66 -3.05 -12.76
CA ASN A 201 -22.19 -3.79 -13.94
C ASN A 201 -20.66 -3.63 -14.14
N ALA A 202 -20.08 -2.47 -13.86
CA ALA A 202 -18.64 -2.26 -13.97
C ALA A 202 -17.83 -3.17 -13.03
N TRP A 203 -18.28 -3.34 -11.78
CA TRP A 203 -17.69 -4.30 -10.84
C TRP A 203 -17.90 -5.75 -11.28
N ARG A 204 -19.10 -6.08 -11.76
CA ARG A 204 -19.42 -7.41 -12.30
C ARG A 204 -18.48 -7.79 -13.46
N ASP A 205 -18.30 -6.89 -14.41
CA ASP A 205 -17.45 -7.07 -15.59
C ASP A 205 -15.97 -7.23 -15.20
N TRP A 206 -15.51 -6.47 -14.20
CA TRP A 206 -14.16 -6.64 -13.67
C TRP A 206 -13.97 -8.00 -13.00
N VAL A 207 -14.92 -8.44 -12.16
CA VAL A 207 -14.88 -9.75 -11.49
C VAL A 207 -14.90 -10.89 -12.49
N GLN A 208 -15.68 -10.77 -13.56
CA GLN A 208 -15.70 -11.77 -14.64
C GLN A 208 -14.31 -11.90 -15.28
N ARG A 209 -13.70 -10.79 -15.71
CA ARG A 209 -12.36 -10.80 -16.33
C ARG A 209 -11.28 -11.31 -15.37
N TYR A 210 -11.38 -10.95 -14.09
CA TYR A 210 -10.51 -11.47 -13.04
C TYR A 210 -10.63 -12.99 -12.91
N ALA A 211 -11.86 -13.51 -12.90
CA ALA A 211 -12.14 -14.93 -12.81
C ALA A 211 -11.59 -15.71 -14.02
N GLU A 212 -11.84 -15.21 -15.23
CA GLU A 212 -11.30 -15.78 -16.48
C GLU A 212 -9.77 -15.81 -16.46
N ARG A 213 -9.13 -14.71 -16.03
CA ARG A 213 -7.66 -14.65 -15.88
C ARG A 213 -7.13 -15.63 -14.85
N SER A 214 -7.82 -15.80 -13.72
CA SER A 214 -7.41 -16.75 -12.68
C SER A 214 -7.54 -18.20 -13.16
N LEU A 215 -8.61 -18.53 -13.89
CA LEU A 215 -8.87 -19.89 -14.39
C LEU A 215 -7.97 -20.28 -15.57
N ALA A 216 -7.46 -19.31 -16.34
CA ALA A 216 -6.54 -19.55 -17.44
C ALA A 216 -5.22 -20.21 -17.01
N GLU A 217 -4.86 -20.15 -15.72
CA GLU A 217 -3.69 -20.86 -15.20
C GLU A 217 -3.95 -22.37 -15.07
N GLY A 218 -5.21 -22.81 -15.06
CA GLY A 218 -5.64 -24.18 -14.78
C GLY A 218 -6.26 -24.32 -13.38
N PRO A 219 -6.62 -25.55 -12.96
CA PRO A 219 -7.27 -25.79 -11.69
C PRO A 219 -6.41 -25.34 -10.52
N LEU A 220 -7.04 -24.64 -9.57
CA LEU A 220 -6.43 -24.11 -8.37
C LEU A 220 -7.17 -24.67 -7.15
N ASP A 221 -6.42 -25.08 -6.13
CA ASP A 221 -7.02 -25.34 -4.82
C ASP A 221 -7.49 -24.00 -4.24
N ALA A 222 -8.80 -23.83 -4.16
CA ALA A 222 -9.48 -22.65 -3.63
C ALA A 222 -8.99 -22.29 -2.21
N THR A 223 -8.77 -23.29 -1.36
CA THR A 223 -8.31 -23.08 0.02
C THR A 223 -6.89 -22.54 0.04
N LEU A 224 -5.99 -23.14 -0.75
CA LEU A 224 -4.61 -22.70 -0.84
C LEU A 224 -4.50 -21.29 -1.45
N ARG A 225 -5.26 -21.01 -2.51
CA ARG A 225 -5.31 -19.68 -3.13
C ARG A 225 -5.78 -18.63 -2.11
N ARG A 226 -6.90 -18.89 -1.43
CA ARG A 226 -7.45 -17.99 -0.40
C ARG A 226 -6.41 -17.70 0.68
N ARG A 227 -5.76 -18.72 1.25
CA ARG A 227 -4.71 -18.54 2.27
C ARG A 227 -3.56 -17.65 1.78
N ARG A 228 -3.09 -17.84 0.54
CA ARG A 228 -2.04 -16.99 -0.05
C ARG A 228 -2.47 -15.54 -0.16
N MET A 229 -3.67 -15.29 -0.68
CA MET A 229 -4.22 -13.93 -0.79
C MET A 229 -4.40 -13.29 0.58
N GLN A 230 -4.90 -14.03 1.57
CA GLN A 230 -5.07 -13.56 2.95
C GLN A 230 -3.73 -13.23 3.62
N SER A 231 -2.64 -13.93 3.30
CA SER A 231 -1.30 -13.59 3.80
C SER A 231 -0.69 -12.34 3.13
N ALA A 232 -1.22 -11.91 1.98
CA ALA A 232 -0.77 -10.73 1.24
C ALA A 232 -1.69 -9.50 1.43
N SER A 233 -2.91 -9.71 1.91
CA SER A 233 -3.92 -8.67 2.14
C SER A 233 -4.31 -8.65 3.61
N PRO A 234 -3.84 -7.66 4.39
CA PRO A 234 -4.19 -7.57 5.81
C PRO A 234 -5.70 -7.41 5.97
N LYS A 235 -6.24 -7.94 7.07
CA LYS A 235 -7.61 -7.68 7.51
C LYS A 235 -7.68 -6.38 8.33
N TYR A 236 -6.62 -6.09 9.09
CA TYR A 236 -6.55 -4.94 9.98
C TYR A 236 -5.37 -4.04 9.66
N ILE A 237 -5.62 -2.74 9.66
CA ILE A 237 -4.64 -1.66 9.57
C ILE A 237 -4.90 -0.66 10.69
N LEU A 238 -3.89 0.10 11.11
CA LEU A 238 -4.06 1.16 12.09
C LEU A 238 -4.69 2.38 11.43
N ARG A 239 -6.02 2.36 11.30
CA ARG A 239 -6.78 3.51 10.77
C ARG A 239 -6.67 4.68 11.72
N ASN A 240 -6.66 5.90 11.20
CA ASN A 240 -6.44 7.07 12.05
C ASN A 240 -7.52 7.24 13.12
N TYR A 241 -8.78 6.89 12.83
CA TYR A 241 -9.85 6.95 13.84
C TYR A 241 -9.61 5.99 15.01
N MET A 242 -8.97 4.83 14.76
CA MET A 242 -8.64 3.86 15.82
C MET A 242 -7.57 4.44 16.73
N ALA A 243 -6.53 5.04 16.14
CA ALA A 243 -5.49 5.75 16.89
C ALA A 243 -6.09 6.91 17.70
N GLN A 244 -6.98 7.70 17.09
CA GLN A 244 -7.63 8.81 17.79
C GLN A 244 -8.49 8.33 18.97
N GLN A 245 -9.28 7.28 18.80
CA GLN A 245 -10.08 6.72 19.90
C GLN A 245 -9.20 6.27 21.07
N ALA A 246 -8.06 5.65 20.78
CA ALA A 246 -7.11 5.25 21.79
C ALA A 246 -6.46 6.46 22.50
N ILE A 247 -6.12 7.52 21.75
CA ILE A 247 -5.57 8.78 22.28
C ILE A 247 -6.61 9.47 23.18
N ASP A 248 -7.81 9.70 22.68
CA ASP A 248 -8.89 10.40 23.41
C ASP A 248 -9.17 9.72 24.75
N LYS A 249 -9.21 8.38 24.75
CA LYS A 249 -9.45 7.58 25.95
C LYS A 249 -8.28 7.67 26.95
N ALA A 250 -7.04 7.60 26.47
CA ALA A 250 -5.86 7.72 27.31
C ALA A 250 -5.71 9.13 27.92
N GLU A 251 -6.06 10.17 27.18
CA GLU A 251 -5.94 11.56 27.65
C GLU A 251 -7.08 11.95 28.61
N THR A 252 -8.32 11.63 28.24
CA THR A 252 -9.53 12.07 28.96
C THR A 252 -9.82 11.18 30.16
N GLU A 253 -9.69 9.86 30.00
CA GLU A 253 -10.10 8.89 31.02
C GLU A 253 -8.89 8.25 31.74
N ARG A 254 -7.66 8.52 31.28
CA ARG A 254 -6.43 7.83 31.74
C ARG A 254 -6.50 6.30 31.58
N ASP A 255 -7.29 5.83 30.61
CA ASP A 255 -7.46 4.41 30.31
C ASP A 255 -6.70 4.02 29.04
N PHE A 256 -5.67 3.20 29.21
CA PHE A 256 -4.76 2.74 28.15
C PHE A 256 -5.19 1.39 27.52
N SER A 257 -6.33 0.82 27.95
CA SER A 257 -6.80 -0.50 27.48
C SER A 257 -7.01 -0.57 25.97
N GLU A 258 -7.38 0.54 25.32
CA GLU A 258 -7.58 0.56 23.88
C GLU A 258 -6.24 0.48 23.11
N ILE A 259 -5.18 1.07 23.66
CA ILE A 259 -3.82 0.94 23.11
C ILE A 259 -3.37 -0.53 23.18
N ASP A 260 -3.59 -1.20 24.31
CA ASP A 260 -3.26 -2.61 24.48
C ASP A 260 -4.04 -3.51 23.51
N ARG A 261 -5.32 -3.20 23.29
CA ARG A 261 -6.17 -3.92 22.31
C ARG A 261 -5.67 -3.73 20.89
N LEU A 262 -5.39 -2.50 20.46
CA LEU A 262 -4.85 -2.23 19.14
C LEU A 262 -3.48 -2.89 18.93
N LEU A 263 -2.61 -2.86 19.94
CA LEU A 263 -1.32 -3.55 19.88
C LEU A 263 -1.50 -5.07 19.72
N LYS A 264 -2.45 -5.68 20.43
CA LYS A 264 -2.78 -7.10 20.27
C LYS A 264 -3.31 -7.40 18.87
N LEU A 265 -4.23 -6.57 18.36
CA LEU A 265 -4.82 -6.70 17.03
C LEU A 265 -3.74 -6.66 15.93
N LEU A 266 -2.87 -5.64 15.99
CA LEU A 266 -1.89 -5.32 14.95
C LEU A 266 -0.65 -6.22 14.98
N ARG A 267 -0.49 -7.09 15.98
CA ARG A 267 0.50 -8.18 15.95
C ARG A 267 0.13 -9.30 14.97
N HIS A 268 -1.16 -9.43 14.65
CA HIS A 268 -1.71 -10.47 13.78
C HIS A 268 -2.63 -9.87 12.70
N PRO A 269 -2.18 -8.87 11.92
CA PRO A 269 -3.07 -8.06 11.08
C PRO A 269 -3.65 -8.83 9.88
N PHE A 270 -3.08 -9.99 9.52
CA PHE A 270 -3.52 -10.85 8.42
C PHE A 270 -4.45 -11.98 8.87
N ASP A 271 -4.50 -12.27 10.17
CA ASP A 271 -5.27 -13.37 10.73
C ASP A 271 -6.73 -12.97 10.92
N GLU A 272 -7.63 -13.95 10.85
CA GLU A 272 -9.02 -13.77 11.31
C GLU A 272 -9.00 -13.68 12.85
N GLN A 273 -9.71 -12.71 13.42
CA GLN A 273 -9.74 -12.48 14.86
C GLN A 273 -11.18 -12.28 15.34
N PRO A 274 -12.01 -13.36 15.44
CA PRO A 274 -13.46 -13.27 15.64
C PRO A 274 -13.91 -12.37 16.80
N ASP A 275 -13.17 -12.37 17.91
CA ASP A 275 -13.47 -11.56 19.09
C ASP A 275 -13.28 -10.04 18.87
N MET A 276 -12.57 -9.65 17.81
CA MET A 276 -12.21 -8.27 17.47
C MET A 276 -12.83 -7.79 16.16
N GLU A 277 -13.37 -8.68 15.33
CA GLU A 277 -13.91 -8.38 14.00
C GLU A 277 -15.01 -7.33 14.02
N ALA A 278 -16.02 -7.51 14.87
CA ALA A 278 -17.14 -6.58 14.94
C ALA A 278 -16.71 -5.15 15.31
N ALA A 279 -15.57 -5.00 16.00
CA ALA A 279 -15.05 -3.71 16.44
C ALA A 279 -14.10 -3.05 15.43
N TYR A 280 -13.32 -3.83 14.68
CA TYR A 280 -12.21 -3.29 13.88
C TYR A 280 -12.25 -3.61 12.38
N ASP A 281 -13.01 -4.61 11.92
CA ASP A 281 -13.25 -4.85 10.48
C ASP A 281 -14.50 -4.08 9.99
N ARG A 282 -14.42 -2.75 10.09
CA ARG A 282 -15.48 -1.85 9.65
C ARG A 282 -14.89 -0.63 8.95
N ALA A 283 -15.69 -0.03 8.08
CA ALA A 283 -15.40 1.29 7.52
C ALA A 283 -15.25 2.32 8.65
N PRO A 284 -14.46 3.39 8.43
CA PRO A 284 -14.38 4.48 9.39
C PRO A 284 -15.77 5.07 9.67
N PRO A 285 -16.07 5.43 10.93
CA PRO A 285 -17.32 6.09 11.27
C PRO A 285 -17.35 7.51 10.69
N ALA A 286 -18.54 8.05 10.40
CA ALA A 286 -18.69 9.35 9.74
C ALA A 286 -17.96 10.52 10.44
N TRP A 287 -17.83 10.49 11.77
CA TRP A 287 -17.10 11.54 12.50
C TRP A 287 -15.59 11.54 12.24
N ALA A 288 -15.04 10.43 11.73
CA ALA A 288 -13.61 10.27 11.48
C ALA A 288 -13.11 11.15 10.32
N GLU A 289 -14.00 11.65 9.47
CA GLU A 289 -13.65 12.54 8.36
C GLU A 289 -13.20 13.94 8.80
N ARG A 290 -13.34 14.28 10.09
CA ARG A 290 -12.92 15.59 10.61
C ARG A 290 -11.40 15.78 10.54
N LEU A 291 -10.98 17.01 10.24
CA LEU A 291 -9.58 17.45 10.37
C LEU A 291 -9.08 17.21 11.81
N GLY A 292 -7.83 16.76 11.95
CA GLY A 292 -7.26 16.30 13.22
C GLY A 292 -7.51 14.82 13.51
N VAL A 293 -8.25 14.10 12.65
CA VAL A 293 -8.40 12.64 12.71
C VAL A 293 -7.98 12.04 11.38
N CYS A 294 -8.66 12.37 10.28
CA CYS A 294 -8.28 11.87 8.96
C CYS A 294 -6.98 12.49 8.41
N MET A 295 -6.60 13.67 8.93
CA MET A 295 -5.40 14.42 8.57
C MET A 295 -4.83 15.14 9.80
N ASN A 296 -3.52 15.06 9.98
CA ASN A 296 -2.77 15.54 11.13
C ASN A 296 -1.72 16.58 10.72
N SER A 297 -1.28 17.40 11.68
CA SER A 297 -0.15 18.35 11.53
C SER A 297 0.98 17.93 12.46
N CYS A 298 2.23 18.01 12.01
CA CYS A 298 3.40 17.90 12.90
C CYS A 298 3.66 19.18 13.71
N SER A 299 3.09 20.30 13.29
CA SER A 299 3.18 21.58 13.98
C SER A 299 1.87 21.85 14.71
N SER A 300 1.91 21.69 16.03
CA SER A 300 0.99 22.30 16.99
C SER A 300 1.71 23.43 17.73
#